data_AF-A0A1G0TKC6-F1
#
_entry.id   AF-A0A1G0TKC6-F1
#
_cell.length_a   1.000
_cell.length_b   1.000
_cell.length_c   1.000
_cell.angle_alpha   90.00
_cell.angle_beta   90.00
_cell.angle_gamma   90.00
#
_symmetry.space_group_name_H-M   'P 1'
#
loop_
_entity.id
_entity.type
_entity.pdbx_description
1 polymer ?
#
loop_
_entity_poly.entity_id
_entity_poly.type
_entity_poly.pdbx_seq_one_letter_code
_entity_poly.pdbx_strand_id
1 'polypeptide(L)'
;MTDITFEINFGSGFVTVAPPVNWKAIEIELIFNSPDSKRQLNSINFEWVGDTAKKINAYMDGGVTGQTNGAYECLPLRVKLCGSSISFSLMLDLVNQSARFECDRVICPIVEEGRADWFDIACQKVTFHYLASMTYKAISGPGAIYPGDYKLTPYCISSIPNNAQVAYLFFALLILFWSLYQAVYDFYERVYTLAGSIADIVDYASIAVNIILLIIQLMFIVLIINQIIVNIKAMINEIIQSKKYKLCMREADLFLKLTAFLGLTFTSSIFGYANSGVVSDGYGGRYVNATWMPQKTVTPTLNQTTLVTFDRPEDEAPNGIPAQNSYGHFDGTGKEFIDAMLLKYNAERRVDNGVLYFEPKHILNVQGAFQMPNTAEIGNTFNLPAPHGINAFELASELTLLFPLDNSDLNTIHIYRGTSVQVLLVPNSITNKKNVLLGKGIIIEMPCALAKRKDYFTRAENKIEYIILITQAFRLMLSVMVGGTYVPAPSPIAARLGWMLLSNDSFSLPKTFIGTQVGNDWEIDTASEANMSAIGLLNDFHGLELATRGNQYEIYYDKKIPFCCDDFQKVNGKNVFVVPNTTLKGKFDKLKWNLQDDIAENIDYRIQKNWTNNLHEVITIDGNQ
;
A
#
# COMPACT_ATOMS: atom_id res chain seq x y z
N MET A 1 -20.32 44.64 -13.41
CA MET A 1 -21.28 43.98 -12.50
C MET A 1 -21.13 42.49 -12.70
N THR A 2 -20.60 41.78 -11.71
CA THR A 2 -20.37 40.34 -11.77
C THR A 2 -21.65 39.61 -11.35
N ASP A 3 -22.22 38.82 -12.26
CA ASP A 3 -23.40 37.99 -11.98
C ASP A 3 -23.00 36.80 -11.09
N ILE A 4 -23.41 36.84 -9.82
CA ILE A 4 -23.30 35.74 -8.88
C ILE A 4 -24.66 35.09 -8.72
N THR A 5 -24.74 33.76 -8.89
CA THR A 5 -25.98 33.01 -8.69
C THR A 5 -25.78 31.89 -7.68
N PHE A 6 -26.79 31.69 -6.83
CA PHE A 6 -26.82 30.66 -5.79
C PHE A 6 -27.89 29.63 -6.12
N GLU A 7 -27.56 28.35 -6.06
CA GLU A 7 -28.48 27.25 -6.33
C GLU A 7 -28.43 26.22 -5.19
N ILE A 8 -29.57 25.85 -4.61
CA ILE A 8 -29.64 24.83 -3.55
C ILE A 8 -30.44 23.64 -4.05
N ASN A 9 -30.01 22.42 -3.74
CA ASN A 9 -30.76 21.19 -3.97
C ASN A 9 -31.48 20.75 -2.71
N PHE A 10 -32.82 20.79 -2.74
CA PHE A 10 -33.69 20.35 -1.63
C PHE A 10 -34.20 18.90 -1.77
N GLY A 11 -33.55 18.10 -2.62
CA GLY A 11 -33.91 16.69 -2.90
C GLY A 11 -34.55 16.45 -4.27
N SER A 12 -34.97 17.51 -4.98
CA SER A 12 -35.59 17.43 -6.31
C SER A 12 -34.75 18.09 -7.42
N GLY A 13 -33.47 18.33 -7.17
CA GLY A 13 -32.55 19.03 -8.07
C GLY A 13 -32.24 20.46 -7.64
N PHE A 14 -31.29 21.09 -8.32
CA PHE A 14 -30.82 22.44 -8.01
C PHE A 14 -31.85 23.50 -8.43
N VAL A 15 -32.22 24.38 -7.49
CA VAL A 15 -33.11 25.51 -7.70
C VAL A 15 -32.38 26.80 -7.36
N THR A 16 -32.49 27.81 -8.22
CA THR A 16 -31.91 29.14 -7.95
C THR A 16 -32.61 29.79 -6.76
N VAL A 17 -31.83 30.27 -5.80
CA VAL A 17 -32.30 30.92 -4.57
C VAL A 17 -31.84 32.36 -4.49
N ALA A 18 -32.56 33.17 -3.70
CA ALA A 18 -32.11 34.51 -3.38
C ALA A 18 -30.75 34.46 -2.65
N PRO A 19 -29.81 35.38 -2.95
CA PRO A 19 -28.49 35.37 -2.33
C PRO A 19 -28.57 35.57 -0.81
N PRO A 20 -27.69 34.96 -0.02
CA PRO A 20 -27.66 35.12 1.43
C PRO A 20 -27.29 36.57 1.80
N VAL A 21 -27.79 37.10 2.91
CA VAL A 21 -27.67 38.54 3.26
C VAL A 21 -26.22 39.04 3.25
N ASN A 22 -25.28 38.18 3.64
CA ASN A 22 -23.86 38.44 3.76
C ASN A 22 -23.02 38.02 2.54
N TRP A 23 -23.65 37.80 1.38
CA TRP A 23 -22.94 37.40 0.14
C TRP A 23 -21.84 38.39 -0.30
N LYS A 24 -21.93 39.67 0.08
CA LYS A 24 -20.96 40.71 -0.29
C LYS A 24 -19.62 40.59 0.45
N ALA A 25 -19.56 39.82 1.54
CA ALA A 25 -18.34 39.61 2.32
C ALA A 25 -17.50 38.43 1.81
N ILE A 26 -17.93 37.77 0.73
CA ILE A 26 -17.26 36.60 0.17
C ILE A 26 -15.89 37.00 -0.38
N GLU A 27 -14.84 36.44 0.22
CA GLU A 27 -13.47 36.50 -0.31
C GLU A 27 -13.10 35.13 -0.89
N ILE A 28 -12.41 35.14 -2.03
CA ILE A 28 -11.88 33.91 -2.64
C ILE A 28 -10.37 33.88 -2.38
N GLU A 29 -9.95 32.82 -1.70
CA GLU A 29 -8.56 32.52 -1.46
C GLU A 29 -8.17 31.28 -2.25
N LEU A 30 -7.17 31.40 -3.12
CA LEU A 30 -6.54 30.25 -3.75
C LEU A 30 -5.27 29.93 -2.97
N ILE A 31 -5.32 28.88 -2.16
CA ILE A 31 -4.14 28.35 -1.48
C ILE A 31 -3.68 27.14 -2.27
N PHE A 32 -2.44 27.16 -2.72
CA PHE A 32 -1.83 26.08 -3.51
C PHE A 32 -0.78 25.28 -2.74
N ASN A 33 -0.47 25.71 -1.51
CA ASN A 33 0.48 25.07 -0.60
C ASN A 33 -0.15 24.11 0.42
N SER A 34 -1.45 23.86 0.32
CA SER A 34 -2.15 22.82 1.08
C SER A 34 -2.47 21.65 0.15
N PRO A 35 -2.53 20.39 0.63
CA PRO A 35 -3.13 19.28 -0.12
C PRO A 35 -4.54 19.62 -0.64
N ASP A 36 -5.20 20.59 -0.02
CA ASP A 36 -6.37 21.30 -0.52
C ASP A 36 -5.99 22.42 -1.49
N SER A 37 -5.33 22.11 -2.61
CA SER A 37 -5.03 23.10 -3.66
C SER A 37 -6.30 23.52 -4.42
N LYS A 38 -7.28 24.05 -3.69
CA LYS A 38 -8.62 24.41 -4.13
C LYS A 38 -8.86 25.90 -3.90
N ARG A 39 -9.83 26.39 -4.65
CA ARG A 39 -10.45 27.70 -4.45
C ARG A 39 -11.20 27.61 -3.13
N GLN A 40 -10.71 28.31 -2.12
CA GLN A 40 -11.37 28.40 -0.83
C GLN A 40 -12.26 29.64 -0.84
N LEU A 41 -13.53 29.43 -0.54
CA LEU A 41 -14.40 30.50 -0.09
C LEU A 41 -14.19 30.62 1.42
N ASN A 42 -13.71 31.78 1.87
CA ASN A 42 -13.51 32.00 3.30
C ASN A 42 -14.82 31.75 4.06
N SER A 43 -14.74 30.90 5.09
CA SER A 43 -15.89 30.36 5.83
C SER A 43 -16.73 31.49 6.44
N ILE A 44 -17.86 31.78 5.80
CA ILE A 44 -18.88 32.69 6.30
C ILE A 44 -20.11 31.86 6.65
N ASN A 45 -20.67 32.10 7.84
CA ASN A 45 -21.97 31.56 8.18
C ASN A 45 -23.01 32.24 7.30
N PHE A 46 -23.52 31.56 6.27
CA PHE A 46 -24.51 32.17 5.38
C PHE A 46 -25.83 32.37 6.10
N GLU A 47 -26.34 33.58 5.96
CA GLU A 47 -27.63 33.99 6.51
C GLU A 47 -28.68 34.01 5.40
N TRP A 48 -29.59 33.06 5.48
CA TRP A 48 -30.72 32.91 4.57
C TRP A 48 -31.99 33.47 5.22
N VAL A 49 -32.78 34.20 4.44
CA VAL A 49 -34.00 34.86 4.90
C VAL A 49 -35.19 34.58 3.97
N GLY A 50 -36.40 34.66 4.51
CA GLY A 50 -37.65 34.55 3.73
C GLY A 50 -37.89 33.15 3.17
N ASP A 51 -38.24 33.06 1.88
CA ASP A 51 -38.66 31.81 1.25
C ASP A 51 -37.56 30.74 1.22
N THR A 52 -36.29 31.13 1.11
CA THR A 52 -35.16 30.19 1.17
C THR A 52 -35.04 29.57 2.57
N ALA A 53 -35.18 30.37 3.63
CA ALA A 53 -35.17 29.90 5.01
C ALA A 53 -36.32 28.92 5.30
N LYS A 54 -37.53 29.21 4.81
CA LYS A 54 -38.68 28.31 4.92
C LYS A 54 -38.45 26.96 4.25
N LYS A 55 -37.82 26.93 3.07
CA LYS A 55 -37.49 25.68 2.37
C LYS A 55 -36.43 24.86 3.12
N ILE A 56 -35.43 25.51 3.72
CA ILE A 56 -34.42 24.83 4.55
C ILE A 56 -35.07 24.22 5.80
N ASN A 57 -35.92 24.97 6.50
CA ASN A 57 -36.66 24.45 7.66
C ASN A 57 -37.59 23.29 7.27
N ALA A 58 -38.33 23.41 6.15
CA ALA A 58 -39.17 22.32 5.65
C ALA A 58 -38.37 21.06 5.30
N TYR A 59 -37.15 21.20 4.78
CA TYR A 59 -36.26 20.07 4.55
C TYR A 59 -35.82 19.40 5.86
N MET A 60 -35.60 20.14 6.94
CA MET A 60 -35.31 19.54 8.24
C MET A 60 -36.52 18.84 8.85
N ASP A 61 -37.68 19.51 8.84
CA ASP A 61 -38.92 18.99 9.41
C ASP A 61 -39.41 17.74 8.66
N GLY A 62 -39.19 17.70 7.34
CA GLY A 62 -39.42 16.53 6.51
C GLY A 62 -38.59 15.31 6.96
N GLY A 63 -37.43 15.52 7.58
CA GLY A 63 -36.59 14.45 8.12
C GLY A 63 -37.21 13.73 9.31
N VAL A 64 -38.06 14.43 10.09
CA VAL A 64 -38.80 13.82 11.21
C VAL A 64 -39.87 12.85 10.70
N THR A 65 -40.43 13.12 9.53
CA THR A 65 -41.52 12.34 8.93
C THR A 65 -41.05 11.38 7.82
N GLY A 66 -39.76 11.38 7.48
CA GLY A 66 -39.17 10.58 6.41
C GLY A 66 -39.47 11.07 4.99
N GLN A 67 -39.98 12.30 4.84
CA GLN A 67 -40.26 12.93 3.54
C GLN A 67 -39.02 13.51 2.86
N THR A 68 -38.00 13.83 3.65
CA THR A 68 -36.68 14.30 3.21
C THR A 68 -35.58 13.57 4.00
N ASN A 69 -34.32 13.74 3.60
CA ASN A 69 -33.20 13.06 4.23
C ASN A 69 -32.79 13.64 5.60
N GLY A 70 -33.39 14.79 5.97
CA GLY A 70 -33.26 15.38 7.31
C GLY A 70 -31.91 16.04 7.60
N ALA A 71 -31.70 16.39 8.87
CA ALA A 71 -30.57 17.23 9.29
C ALA A 71 -29.18 16.60 9.10
N TYR A 72 -29.08 15.27 9.09
CA TYR A 72 -27.79 14.57 8.96
C TYR A 72 -27.28 14.47 7.51
N GLU A 73 -28.11 14.82 6.53
CA GLU A 73 -27.69 15.00 5.15
C GLU A 73 -27.63 16.50 4.83
N CYS A 74 -26.41 17.00 4.64
CA CYS A 74 -26.18 18.39 4.28
C CYS A 74 -26.87 18.75 2.95
N LEU A 75 -27.37 19.99 2.85
CA LEU A 75 -27.99 20.47 1.61
C LEU A 75 -26.92 20.90 0.60
N PRO A 76 -26.86 20.32 -0.61
CA PRO A 76 -25.92 20.76 -1.64
C PRO A 76 -26.23 22.19 -2.11
N LEU A 77 -25.21 23.04 -2.12
CA LEU A 77 -25.24 24.43 -2.56
C LEU A 77 -24.25 24.61 -3.71
N ARG A 78 -24.65 25.28 -4.79
CA ARG A 78 -23.76 25.71 -5.86
C ARG A 78 -23.70 27.22 -5.94
N VAL A 79 -22.49 27.76 -5.95
CA VAL A 79 -22.24 29.19 -6.18
C VAL A 79 -21.60 29.34 -7.54
N LYS A 80 -22.25 30.07 -8.45
CA LYS A 80 -21.73 30.33 -9.79
C LYS A 80 -21.25 31.77 -9.88
N LEU A 81 -20.04 31.96 -10.38
CA LEU A 81 -19.38 33.26 -10.57
C LEU A 81 -19.07 33.52 -12.06
N CYS A 82 -18.86 34.80 -12.39
CA CYS A 82 -18.45 35.27 -13.71
C CYS A 82 -19.36 34.73 -14.84
N GLY A 83 -20.68 34.98 -14.73
CA GLY A 83 -21.64 34.61 -15.78
C GLY A 83 -21.86 33.10 -15.94
N SER A 84 -21.70 32.32 -14.85
CA SER A 84 -21.81 30.84 -14.80
C SER A 84 -20.60 30.03 -15.27
N SER A 85 -19.48 30.68 -15.59
CA SER A 85 -18.26 30.02 -16.06
C SER A 85 -17.51 29.29 -14.94
N ILE A 86 -17.66 29.75 -13.70
CA ILE A 86 -17.01 29.18 -12.53
C ILE A 86 -18.10 28.72 -11.58
N SER A 87 -18.06 27.46 -11.15
CA SER A 87 -18.96 26.94 -10.10
C SER A 87 -18.16 26.42 -8.90
N PHE A 88 -18.69 26.67 -7.71
CA PHE A 88 -18.25 26.11 -6.45
C PHE A 88 -19.34 25.17 -5.97
N SER A 89 -18.97 23.93 -5.67
CA SER A 89 -19.86 22.98 -5.02
C SER A 89 -19.61 23.02 -3.51
N LEU A 90 -20.63 23.44 -2.78
CA LEU A 90 -20.66 23.62 -1.34
C LEU A 90 -21.77 22.77 -0.75
N MET A 91 -21.79 22.66 0.56
CA MET A 91 -22.80 22.00 1.37
C MET A 91 -23.16 22.89 2.54
N LEU A 92 -24.44 22.99 2.87
CA LEU A 92 -24.89 23.63 4.10
C LEU A 92 -24.85 22.60 5.23
N ASP A 93 -23.99 22.84 6.22
CA ASP A 93 -23.90 21.99 7.41
C ASP A 93 -24.99 22.38 8.40
N LEU A 94 -26.05 21.56 8.44
CA LEU A 94 -27.23 21.76 9.28
C LEU A 94 -27.03 21.28 10.72
N VAL A 95 -25.99 20.49 11.00
CA VAL A 95 -25.73 19.89 12.32
C VAL A 95 -24.73 20.71 13.12
N ASN A 96 -24.01 21.63 12.47
CA ASN A 96 -23.02 22.47 13.11
C ASN A 96 -23.57 23.19 14.34
N GLN A 97 -22.75 23.33 15.39
CA GLN A 97 -23.12 24.09 16.58
C GLN A 97 -23.44 25.57 16.27
N SER A 98 -22.90 26.11 15.18
CA SER A 98 -23.17 27.48 14.73
C SER A 98 -24.49 27.62 13.97
N ALA A 99 -25.13 26.51 13.58
CA ALA A 99 -26.39 26.55 12.87
C ALA A 99 -27.52 27.07 13.78
N ARG A 100 -28.32 28.02 13.27
CA ARG A 100 -29.46 28.61 13.96
C ARG A 100 -30.67 28.58 13.04
N PHE A 101 -31.77 28.08 13.55
CA PHE A 101 -33.01 27.90 12.81
C PHE A 101 -34.12 28.71 13.48
N GLU A 102 -34.60 29.74 12.79
CA GLU A 102 -35.75 30.56 13.13
C GLU A 102 -36.76 30.50 11.96
N CYS A 103 -38.03 30.87 12.20
CA CYS A 103 -39.08 30.71 11.20
C CYS A 103 -38.79 31.40 9.85
N ASP A 104 -38.22 32.61 9.88
CA ASP A 104 -37.92 33.41 8.69
C ASP A 104 -36.42 33.63 8.44
N ARG A 105 -35.57 33.02 9.28
CA ARG A 105 -34.11 33.20 9.25
C ARG A 105 -33.39 31.91 9.56
N VAL A 106 -32.45 31.52 8.71
CA VAL A 106 -31.58 30.36 8.93
C VAL A 106 -30.14 30.79 8.76
N ILE A 107 -29.32 30.53 9.77
CA ILE A 107 -27.88 30.74 9.74
C ILE A 107 -27.23 29.37 9.69
N CYS A 108 -26.42 29.10 8.68
CA CYS A 108 -25.71 27.83 8.56
C CYS A 108 -24.30 28.05 7.99
N PRO A 109 -23.28 27.35 8.52
CA PRO A 109 -21.97 27.35 7.91
C PRO A 109 -21.96 26.60 6.59
N ILE A 110 -21.09 27.04 5.69
CA ILE A 110 -20.79 26.33 4.45
C ILE A 110 -19.60 25.40 4.64
N VAL A 111 -19.68 24.23 4.03
CA VAL A 111 -18.60 23.27 3.90
C VAL A 111 -18.38 23.01 2.42
N GLU A 112 -17.14 23.13 1.95
CA GLU A 112 -16.82 22.79 0.56
C GLU A 112 -16.90 21.29 0.32
N GLU A 113 -17.54 20.90 -0.80
CA GLU A 113 -17.60 19.50 -1.21
C GLU A 113 -16.19 18.99 -1.55
N GLY A 114 -15.78 17.89 -0.91
CA GLY A 114 -14.47 17.29 -1.11
C GLY A 114 -13.30 18.10 -0.52
N ARG A 115 -13.52 18.91 0.51
CA ARG A 115 -12.44 19.45 1.34
C ARG A 115 -11.66 18.30 2.01
N ALA A 116 -10.33 18.41 2.18
CA ALA A 116 -9.54 17.39 2.87
C ALA A 116 -10.07 17.12 4.28
N ASP A 117 -10.54 18.15 4.98
CA ASP A 117 -11.14 18.00 6.31
C ASP A 117 -12.37 17.07 6.28
N TRP A 118 -13.26 17.22 5.30
CA TRP A 118 -14.40 16.32 5.14
C TRP A 118 -13.94 14.90 4.82
N PHE A 119 -13.00 14.76 3.86
CA PHE A 119 -12.50 13.45 3.44
C PHE A 119 -11.78 12.74 4.60
N ASP A 120 -11.02 13.46 5.42
CA ASP A 120 -10.39 12.95 6.64
C ASP A 120 -11.40 12.44 7.65
N ILE A 121 -12.40 13.27 7.96
CA ILE A 121 -13.46 12.91 8.91
C ILE A 121 -14.24 11.69 8.38
N ALA A 122 -14.51 11.63 7.08
CA ALA A 122 -15.19 10.51 6.46
C ALA A 122 -14.34 9.22 6.51
N CYS A 123 -13.05 9.30 6.20
CA CYS A 123 -12.11 8.18 6.27
C CYS A 123 -11.86 7.70 7.70
N GLN A 124 -11.91 8.59 8.70
CA GLN A 124 -11.73 8.24 10.11
C GLN A 124 -12.92 7.42 10.67
N LYS A 125 -14.13 7.62 10.12
CA LYS A 125 -15.34 6.92 10.56
C LYS A 125 -15.41 5.46 10.11
N VAL A 126 -14.62 5.06 9.13
CA VAL A 126 -14.66 3.72 8.53
C VAL A 126 -13.37 2.96 8.80
N THR A 127 -13.50 1.70 9.21
CA THR A 127 -12.37 0.76 9.33
C THR A 127 -12.43 -0.27 8.21
N PHE A 128 -11.27 -0.75 7.77
CA PHE A 128 -11.21 -1.85 6.79
C PHE A 128 -11.81 -3.15 7.34
N HIS A 129 -11.75 -3.33 8.67
CA HIS A 129 -12.46 -4.41 9.33
C HIS A 129 -13.98 -4.31 9.14
N TYR A 130 -14.56 -3.11 9.21
CA TYR A 130 -15.97 -2.92 8.92
C TYR A 130 -16.31 -3.25 7.47
N LEU A 131 -15.49 -2.84 6.50
CA LEU A 131 -15.68 -3.16 5.07
C LEU A 131 -15.58 -4.66 4.78
N ALA A 132 -14.66 -5.36 5.44
CA ALA A 132 -14.61 -6.83 5.39
C ALA A 132 -15.80 -7.48 6.11
N SER A 133 -16.32 -6.82 7.15
CA SER A 133 -17.42 -7.36 7.95
C SER A 133 -18.76 -7.43 7.24
N MET A 134 -18.96 -6.54 6.26
CA MET A 134 -20.18 -6.50 5.46
C MET A 134 -20.43 -7.85 4.78
N THR A 135 -19.36 -8.51 4.31
CA THR A 135 -19.44 -9.79 3.63
C THR A 135 -19.89 -10.92 4.58
N TYR A 136 -19.32 -11.03 5.78
CA TYR A 136 -19.74 -12.08 6.73
C TYR A 136 -21.14 -11.82 7.33
N LYS A 137 -21.58 -10.55 7.37
CA LYS A 137 -22.92 -10.17 7.81
C LYS A 137 -23.98 -10.26 6.71
N ALA A 138 -23.61 -10.71 5.51
CA ALA A 138 -24.47 -10.71 4.33
C ALA A 138 -25.08 -9.34 3.99
N ILE A 139 -24.37 -8.26 4.34
CA ILE A 139 -24.72 -6.89 4.00
C ILE A 139 -24.02 -6.57 2.69
N SER A 140 -24.77 -6.45 1.60
CA SER A 140 -24.23 -5.97 0.32
C SER A 140 -24.22 -4.45 0.32
N GLY A 141 -23.04 -3.86 0.13
CA GLY A 141 -22.87 -2.42 0.07
C GLY A 141 -21.66 -2.03 -0.76
N PRO A 142 -21.63 -0.79 -1.28
CA PRO A 142 -20.46 -0.27 -1.98
C PRO A 142 -19.23 -0.30 -1.05
N GLY A 143 -18.09 -0.75 -1.58
CA GLY A 143 -16.82 -0.86 -0.83
C GLY A 143 -16.63 -2.13 0.00
N ALA A 144 -17.55 -3.10 -0.04
CA ALA A 144 -17.39 -4.37 0.65
C ALA A 144 -16.17 -5.18 0.13
N ILE A 145 -15.42 -5.78 1.06
CA ILE A 145 -14.25 -6.63 0.77
C ILE A 145 -14.68 -8.09 0.79
N TYR A 146 -14.48 -8.78 -0.33
CA TYR A 146 -14.84 -10.16 -0.54
C TYR A 146 -13.62 -11.08 -0.45
N PRO A 147 -13.81 -12.38 -0.15
CA PRO A 147 -12.73 -13.37 -0.15
C PRO A 147 -11.86 -13.37 -1.42
N GLY A 148 -12.45 -13.10 -2.59
CA GLY A 148 -11.73 -13.03 -3.86
C GLY A 148 -10.86 -11.77 -4.06
N ASP A 149 -11.03 -10.74 -3.22
CA ASP A 149 -10.18 -9.55 -3.24
C ASP A 149 -8.81 -9.81 -2.56
N TYR A 150 -8.73 -10.84 -1.70
CA TYR A 150 -7.49 -11.22 -1.05
C TYR A 150 -6.54 -11.92 -2.01
N LYS A 151 -5.27 -11.60 -1.86
CA LYS A 151 -4.16 -12.25 -2.53
C LYS A 151 -3.52 -13.28 -1.60
N LEU A 152 -3.27 -14.46 -2.15
CA LEU A 152 -2.72 -15.61 -1.43
C LEU A 152 -1.19 -15.57 -1.50
N THR A 153 -0.55 -14.96 -0.50
CA THR A 153 0.91 -14.88 -0.50
C THR A 153 1.52 -16.08 0.21
N PRO A 154 2.25 -16.95 -0.52
CA PRO A 154 2.95 -18.06 0.10
C PRO A 154 4.16 -17.53 0.87
N TYR A 155 4.35 -18.07 2.06
CA TYR A 155 5.54 -17.79 2.86
C TYR A 155 6.19 -19.09 3.35
N CYS A 156 7.47 -18.98 3.68
CA CYS A 156 8.19 -20.06 4.33
C CYS A 156 9.03 -19.54 5.49
N ILE A 157 9.18 -20.40 6.50
CA ILE A 157 10.00 -20.10 7.65
C ILE A 157 11.45 -20.50 7.35
N SER A 158 12.39 -19.61 7.69
CA SER A 158 13.83 -19.80 7.47
C SER A 158 14.47 -20.78 8.47
N SER A 159 13.84 -21.03 9.61
CA SER A 159 14.29 -21.96 10.65
C SER A 159 13.69 -23.37 10.50
N ILE A 160 14.44 -24.38 10.96
CA ILE A 160 13.93 -25.76 11.04
C ILE A 160 12.93 -25.82 12.21
N PRO A 161 11.65 -26.16 11.96
CA PRO A 161 10.60 -26.10 12.97
C PRO A 161 10.82 -27.06 14.14
N ASN A 162 11.36 -28.26 13.89
CA ASN A 162 11.47 -29.29 14.93
C ASN A 162 12.75 -30.13 14.83
N ASN A 163 13.84 -29.61 15.41
CA ASN A 163 15.13 -30.30 15.45
C ASN A 163 15.06 -31.68 16.16
N ALA A 164 14.20 -31.84 17.16
CA ALA A 164 14.06 -33.09 17.90
C ALA A 164 13.38 -34.19 17.06
N GLN A 165 12.32 -33.83 16.34
CA GLN A 165 11.62 -34.77 15.47
C GLN A 165 12.46 -35.15 14.25
N VAL A 166 13.22 -34.21 13.69
CA VAL A 166 14.20 -34.51 12.64
C VAL A 166 15.26 -35.49 13.15
N ALA A 167 15.78 -35.32 14.37
CA ALA A 167 16.73 -36.25 14.97
C ALA A 167 16.13 -37.65 15.18
N TYR A 168 14.90 -37.74 15.69
CA TYR A 168 14.18 -39.01 15.84
C TYR A 168 14.01 -39.73 14.50
N LEU A 169 13.57 -39.00 13.46
CA LEU A 169 13.41 -39.55 12.11
C LEU A 169 14.75 -40.00 11.52
N PHE A 170 15.84 -39.28 11.80
CA PHE A 170 17.19 -39.67 11.39
C PHE A 170 17.63 -40.99 12.07
N PHE A 171 17.43 -41.15 13.38
CA PHE A 171 17.75 -42.40 14.07
C PHE A 171 16.89 -43.57 13.59
N ALA A 172 15.60 -43.35 13.37
CA ALA A 172 14.70 -44.35 12.80
C ALA A 172 15.18 -44.79 11.41
N LEU A 173 15.65 -43.85 10.58
CA LEU A 173 16.21 -44.14 9.26
C LEU A 173 17.47 -45.02 9.34
N LEU A 174 18.37 -44.74 10.28
CA LEU A 174 19.60 -45.53 10.49
C LEU A 174 19.29 -46.97 10.88
N ILE A 175 18.32 -47.17 11.79
CA ILE A 175 17.85 -48.51 12.19
C ILE A 175 17.23 -49.26 11.00
N LEU A 176 16.45 -48.57 10.16
CA LEU A 176 15.86 -49.17 8.96
C LEU A 176 16.90 -49.56 7.92
N PHE A 177 17.95 -48.75 7.72
CA PHE A 177 19.06 -49.11 6.84
C PHE A 177 19.84 -50.33 7.34
N TRP A 178 20.10 -50.39 8.65
CA TRP A 178 20.71 -51.57 9.26
C TRP A 178 19.82 -52.82 9.08
N SER A 179 18.51 -52.67 9.31
CA SER A 179 17.54 -53.75 9.12
C SER A 179 17.47 -54.22 7.66
N LEU A 180 17.56 -53.29 6.70
CA LEU A 180 17.63 -53.61 5.28
C LEU A 180 18.91 -54.39 4.94
N TYR A 181 20.05 -53.95 5.48
CA TYR A 181 21.33 -54.64 5.28
C TYR A 181 21.27 -56.09 5.79
N GLN A 182 20.77 -56.29 7.02
CA GLN A 182 20.60 -57.62 7.59
C GLN A 182 19.61 -58.47 6.77
N ALA A 183 18.48 -57.90 6.36
CA ALA A 183 17.50 -58.62 5.55
C ALA A 183 18.07 -59.07 4.18
N VAL A 184 18.92 -58.26 3.56
CA VAL A 184 19.63 -58.62 2.30
C VAL A 184 20.69 -59.69 2.54
N TYR A 185 21.44 -59.60 3.65
CA TYR A 185 22.44 -60.61 4.02
C TYR A 185 21.79 -61.97 4.27
N ASP A 186 20.73 -62.01 5.08
CA ASP A 186 19.99 -63.23 5.36
C ASP A 186 19.33 -63.79 4.08
N PHE A 187 18.86 -62.94 3.17
CA PHE A 187 18.34 -63.36 1.87
C PHE A 187 19.43 -64.04 1.03
N TYR A 188 20.63 -63.47 1.01
CA TYR A 188 21.79 -64.05 0.32
C TYR A 188 22.13 -65.42 0.91
N GLU A 189 22.28 -65.54 2.23
CA GLU A 189 22.57 -66.84 2.87
C GLU A 189 21.50 -67.89 2.52
N ARG A 190 20.22 -67.51 2.51
CA ARG A 190 19.14 -68.44 2.14
C ARG A 190 19.21 -68.89 0.68
N VAL A 191 19.60 -68.01 -0.25
CA VAL A 191 19.85 -68.41 -1.65
C VAL A 191 20.95 -69.48 -1.72
N TYR A 192 22.03 -69.35 -0.91
CA TYR A 192 23.06 -70.39 -0.84
C TYR A 192 22.53 -71.70 -0.25
N THR A 193 21.75 -71.64 0.82
CA THR A 193 21.17 -72.86 1.41
C THR A 193 20.19 -73.55 0.45
N LEU A 194 19.43 -72.79 -0.33
CA LEU A 194 18.57 -73.33 -1.37
C LEU A 194 19.38 -73.98 -2.49
N ALA A 195 20.45 -73.33 -2.96
CA ALA A 195 21.34 -73.89 -3.97
C ALA A 195 22.00 -75.20 -3.51
N GLY A 196 22.44 -75.28 -2.25
CA GLY A 196 22.94 -76.51 -1.64
C GLY A 196 21.86 -77.61 -1.54
N SER A 197 20.64 -77.25 -1.12
CA SER A 197 19.52 -78.20 -1.00
C SER A 197 19.05 -78.73 -2.35
N ILE A 198 19.20 -77.96 -3.43
CA ILE A 198 18.89 -78.42 -4.80
C ILE A 198 19.95 -79.42 -5.31
N ALA A 199 21.21 -79.28 -4.88
CA ALA A 199 22.28 -80.20 -5.25
C ALA A 199 22.12 -81.57 -4.57
N ASP A 200 21.56 -81.61 -3.36
CA ASP A 200 21.23 -82.83 -2.62
C ASP A 200 19.77 -83.26 -2.93
N ILE A 201 19.56 -83.97 -4.05
CA ILE A 201 18.26 -84.32 -4.69
C ILE A 201 17.31 -85.22 -3.82
N VAL A 202 17.47 -85.27 -2.50
CA VAL A 202 16.80 -86.25 -1.62
C VAL A 202 15.71 -85.65 -0.72
N ASP A 203 15.60 -84.31 -0.61
CA ASP A 203 14.64 -83.68 0.31
C ASP A 203 13.79 -82.55 -0.32
N TYR A 204 12.70 -82.94 -0.99
CA TYR A 204 11.74 -82.01 -1.59
C TYR A 204 11.04 -81.09 -0.57
N ALA A 205 10.93 -81.50 0.71
CA ALA A 205 10.27 -80.72 1.74
C ALA A 205 11.14 -79.52 2.15
N SER A 206 12.45 -79.70 2.30
CA SER A 206 13.37 -78.59 2.59
C SER A 206 13.47 -77.59 1.44
N ILE A 207 13.42 -78.06 0.18
CA ILE A 207 13.37 -77.18 -1.01
C ILE A 207 12.11 -76.30 -0.96
N ALA A 208 10.93 -76.89 -0.71
CA ALA A 208 9.67 -76.13 -0.65
C ALA A 208 9.64 -75.10 0.50
N VAL A 209 10.13 -75.48 1.69
CA VAL A 209 10.23 -74.58 2.85
C VAL A 209 11.18 -73.41 2.56
N ASN A 210 12.34 -73.66 1.96
CA ASN A 210 13.30 -72.62 1.62
C ASN A 210 12.76 -71.63 0.57
N ILE A 211 11.98 -72.10 -0.41
CA ILE A 211 11.29 -71.23 -1.38
C ILE A 211 10.28 -70.31 -0.68
N ILE A 212 9.45 -70.85 0.21
CA ILE A 212 8.45 -70.06 0.96
C ILE A 212 9.14 -69.01 1.85
N LEU A 213 10.20 -69.39 2.56
CA LEU A 213 10.96 -68.46 3.40
C LEU A 213 11.62 -67.34 2.58
N LEU A 214 12.13 -67.66 1.39
CA LEU A 214 12.71 -66.67 0.46
C LEU A 214 11.66 -65.67 -0.02
N ILE A 215 10.42 -66.12 -0.31
CA ILE A 215 9.29 -65.24 -0.66
C ILE A 215 8.93 -64.32 0.51
N ILE A 216 8.83 -64.87 1.74
CA ILE A 216 8.53 -64.07 2.95
C ILE A 216 9.62 -63.01 3.17
N GLN A 217 10.88 -63.37 2.94
CA GLN A 217 12.00 -62.46 3.13
C GLN A 217 12.07 -61.37 2.06
N LEU A 218 11.72 -61.71 0.81
CA LEU A 218 11.51 -60.73 -0.25
C LEU A 218 10.39 -59.74 0.12
N MET A 219 9.27 -60.22 0.65
CA MET A 219 8.19 -59.36 1.15
C MET A 219 8.65 -58.45 2.30
N PHE A 220 9.47 -58.97 3.22
CA PHE A 220 10.01 -58.18 4.33
C PHE A 220 10.94 -57.06 3.86
N ILE A 221 11.82 -57.34 2.88
CA ILE A 221 12.67 -56.33 2.23
C ILE A 221 11.80 -55.24 1.59
N VAL A 222 10.76 -55.63 0.85
CA VAL A 222 9.78 -54.71 0.23
C VAL A 222 9.14 -53.79 1.27
N LEU A 223 8.73 -54.33 2.42
CA LEU A 223 8.13 -53.55 3.52
C LEU A 223 9.14 -52.55 4.13
N ILE A 224 10.38 -52.98 4.37
CA ILE A 224 11.42 -52.08 4.92
C ILE A 224 11.70 -50.93 3.95
N ILE A 225 11.82 -51.20 2.65
CA ILE A 225 12.04 -50.16 1.65
C ILE A 225 10.89 -49.16 1.61
N ASN A 226 9.64 -49.64 1.69
CA ASN A 226 8.49 -48.76 1.78
C ASN A 226 8.53 -47.89 3.05
N GLN A 227 8.92 -48.47 4.19
CA GLN A 227 9.06 -47.72 5.45
C GLN A 227 10.20 -46.68 5.39
N ILE A 228 11.32 -46.98 4.73
CA ILE A 228 12.40 -46.02 4.45
C ILE A 228 11.85 -44.85 3.62
N ILE A 229 11.08 -45.13 2.56
CA ILE A 229 10.47 -44.07 1.74
C ILE A 229 9.52 -43.20 2.58
N VAL A 230 8.69 -43.79 3.44
CA VAL A 230 7.76 -43.06 4.31
C VAL A 230 8.52 -42.20 5.33
N ASN A 231 9.55 -42.73 5.98
CA ASN A 231 10.35 -41.97 6.95
C ASN A 231 11.14 -40.83 6.29
N ILE A 232 11.69 -41.04 5.08
CA ILE A 232 12.34 -39.95 4.35
C ILE A 232 11.32 -38.86 4.00
N LYS A 233 10.11 -39.22 3.54
CA LYS A 233 9.06 -38.21 3.29
C LYS A 233 8.69 -37.44 4.55
N ALA A 234 8.53 -38.12 5.69
CA ALA A 234 8.26 -37.47 6.96
C ALA A 234 9.40 -36.52 7.35
N MET A 235 10.66 -36.94 7.21
CA MET A 235 11.83 -36.10 7.50
C MET A 235 11.90 -34.89 6.57
N ILE A 236 11.58 -35.07 5.29
CA ILE A 236 11.49 -33.96 4.32
C ILE A 236 10.41 -32.97 4.74
N ASN A 237 9.23 -33.43 5.15
CA ASN A 237 8.13 -32.55 5.58
C ASN A 237 8.44 -31.79 6.89
N GLU A 238 9.30 -32.34 7.75
CA GLU A 238 9.74 -31.67 8.98
C GLU A 238 10.86 -30.65 8.72
N ILE A 239 11.73 -30.89 7.73
CA ILE A 239 12.80 -29.94 7.38
C ILE A 239 12.27 -28.86 6.43
N ILE A 240 11.44 -29.24 5.46
CA ILE A 240 10.76 -28.36 4.53
C ILE A 240 9.32 -28.23 4.99
N GLN A 241 9.01 -27.10 5.61
CA GLN A 241 7.64 -26.79 5.97
C GLN A 241 6.71 -26.85 4.76
N SER A 242 5.48 -27.30 5.01
CA SER A 242 4.40 -27.18 4.03
C SER A 242 4.22 -25.72 3.62
N LYS A 243 3.75 -25.52 2.39
CA LYS A 243 3.35 -24.21 1.91
C LYS A 243 2.26 -23.65 2.82
N LYS A 244 2.45 -22.44 3.33
CA LYS A 244 1.48 -21.71 4.14
C LYS A 244 1.15 -20.40 3.46
N TYR A 245 -0.08 -19.92 3.64
CA TYR A 245 -0.53 -18.68 3.07
C TYR A 245 -0.79 -17.61 4.13
N LYS A 246 -0.40 -16.39 3.78
CA LYS A 246 -0.87 -15.18 4.43
C LYS A 246 -1.68 -14.38 3.41
N LEU A 247 -2.86 -13.95 3.82
CA LEU A 247 -3.71 -13.11 2.99
C LEU A 247 -3.21 -11.67 3.03
N CYS A 248 -3.20 -11.04 1.87
CA CYS A 248 -2.82 -9.64 1.68
C CYS A 248 -3.74 -8.98 0.67
N MET A 249 -3.64 -7.66 0.53
CA MET A 249 -4.39 -6.89 -0.46
C MET A 249 -3.46 -5.93 -1.18
N ARG A 250 -3.75 -5.67 -2.46
CA ARG A 250 -3.06 -4.61 -3.19
C ARG A 250 -3.45 -3.27 -2.59
N GLU A 251 -2.48 -2.37 -2.47
CA GLU A 251 -2.70 -1.02 -1.93
C GLU A 251 -3.74 -0.26 -2.77
N ALA A 252 -3.70 -0.41 -4.09
CA ALA A 252 -4.71 0.16 -4.99
C ALA A 252 -6.13 -0.42 -4.77
N ASP A 253 -6.26 -1.71 -4.46
CA ASP A 253 -7.57 -2.31 -4.18
C ASP A 253 -8.15 -1.75 -2.87
N LEU A 254 -7.31 -1.51 -1.86
CA LEU A 254 -7.72 -0.87 -0.61
C LEU A 254 -8.24 0.55 -0.86
N PHE A 255 -7.57 1.34 -1.72
CA PHE A 255 -8.07 2.64 -2.16
C PHE A 255 -9.43 2.52 -2.85
N LEU A 256 -9.58 1.61 -3.83
CA LEU A 256 -10.83 1.41 -4.57
C LEU A 256 -12.00 1.04 -3.66
N LYS A 257 -11.77 0.17 -2.67
CA LYS A 257 -12.81 -0.23 -1.70
C LYS A 257 -13.19 0.93 -0.78
N LEU A 258 -12.22 1.69 -0.30
CA LEU A 258 -12.44 2.86 0.53
C LEU A 258 -13.21 3.95 -0.23
N THR A 259 -12.79 4.29 -1.45
CA THR A 259 -13.47 5.32 -2.25
C THR A 259 -14.87 4.89 -2.64
N ALA A 260 -15.07 3.61 -3.01
CA ALA A 260 -16.40 3.10 -3.32
C ALA A 260 -17.36 3.23 -2.13
N PHE A 261 -16.91 2.92 -0.91
CA PHE A 261 -17.70 3.11 0.31
C PHE A 261 -18.10 4.58 0.53
N LEU A 262 -17.20 5.51 0.21
CA LEU A 262 -17.42 6.95 0.34
C LEU A 262 -18.21 7.56 -0.84
N GLY A 263 -18.59 6.77 -1.85
CA GLY A 263 -19.26 7.27 -3.06
C GLY A 263 -18.32 8.03 -4.02
N LEU A 264 -17.01 7.80 -3.91
CA LEU A 264 -15.97 8.42 -4.74
C LEU A 264 -15.35 7.40 -5.72
N THR A 265 -14.76 7.90 -6.80
CA THR A 265 -13.89 7.11 -7.69
C THR A 265 -12.41 7.36 -7.35
N PHE A 266 -11.51 6.49 -7.79
CA PHE A 266 -10.07 6.57 -7.49
C PHE A 266 -9.23 6.74 -8.76
N THR A 267 -8.24 7.62 -8.71
CA THR A 267 -7.23 7.85 -9.76
C THR A 267 -5.86 8.08 -9.12
N SER A 268 -4.82 7.46 -9.68
CA SER A 268 -3.44 7.62 -9.21
C SER A 268 -2.43 7.24 -10.29
N SER A 269 -1.48 8.12 -10.59
CA SER A 269 -0.34 7.80 -11.47
C SER A 269 0.66 6.81 -10.85
N ILE A 270 0.74 6.76 -9.52
CA ILE A 270 1.61 5.83 -8.77
C ILE A 270 1.22 4.38 -9.09
N PHE A 271 -0.08 4.10 -8.99
CA PHE A 271 -0.63 2.77 -9.19
C PHE A 271 -1.12 2.53 -10.63
N GLY A 272 -0.96 3.50 -11.54
CA GLY A 272 -1.41 3.38 -12.93
C GLY A 272 -2.92 3.31 -13.12
N TYR A 273 -3.71 3.81 -12.16
CA TYR A 273 -5.18 3.78 -12.20
C TYR A 273 -5.77 5.09 -12.71
N ALA A 274 -6.69 5.01 -13.67
CA ALA A 274 -7.58 6.11 -14.04
C ALA A 274 -9.00 5.59 -14.27
N ASN A 275 -10.00 6.27 -13.68
CA ASN A 275 -11.43 6.00 -13.88
C ASN A 275 -11.80 4.50 -13.93
N SER A 276 -11.53 3.78 -12.83
CA SER A 276 -11.90 2.37 -12.59
C SER A 276 -11.11 1.29 -13.35
N GLY A 277 -9.97 1.63 -13.98
CA GLY A 277 -9.09 0.65 -14.63
C GLY A 277 -7.61 1.04 -14.61
N VAL A 278 -6.75 0.12 -15.04
CA VAL A 278 -5.31 0.33 -15.24
C VAL A 278 -5.11 0.96 -16.63
N VAL A 279 -4.59 2.20 -16.72
CA VAL A 279 -4.65 3.00 -17.98
C VAL A 279 -3.28 3.50 -18.46
N SER A 280 -2.21 2.73 -18.22
CA SER A 280 -0.80 3.05 -18.54
C SER A 280 -0.09 3.95 -17.53
N ASP A 281 1.21 3.71 -17.42
CA ASP A 281 1.89 3.77 -16.14
C ASP A 281 2.79 5.00 -15.99
N GLY A 282 2.42 5.92 -15.08
CA GLY A 282 3.28 7.06 -14.75
C GLY A 282 4.70 6.67 -14.28
N TYR A 283 4.83 5.45 -13.74
CA TYR A 283 6.09 4.87 -13.25
C TYR A 283 6.44 3.51 -13.89
N GLY A 284 5.95 3.24 -15.11
CA GLY A 284 6.22 1.98 -15.83
C GLY A 284 5.63 0.73 -15.17
N GLY A 285 4.63 0.89 -14.32
CA GLY A 285 3.79 -0.19 -13.78
C GLY A 285 4.34 -0.78 -12.50
N ARG A 286 5.49 -0.26 -12.04
CA ARG A 286 6.28 -0.79 -10.92
C ARG A 286 5.48 -0.97 -9.63
N TYR A 287 4.56 -0.05 -9.34
CA TYR A 287 3.81 -0.04 -8.09
C TYR A 287 2.36 -0.52 -8.22
N VAL A 288 1.89 -0.93 -9.41
CA VAL A 288 0.50 -1.42 -9.64
C VAL A 288 0.16 -2.58 -8.70
N ASN A 289 1.14 -3.45 -8.45
CA ASN A 289 1.02 -4.61 -7.58
C ASN A 289 1.68 -4.40 -6.20
N ALA A 290 1.89 -3.14 -5.80
CA ALA A 290 2.28 -2.85 -4.43
C ALA A 290 1.22 -3.42 -3.47
N THR A 291 1.69 -4.23 -2.55
CA THR A 291 0.87 -5.10 -1.72
C THR A 291 1.13 -4.80 -0.26
N TRP A 292 0.04 -4.65 0.49
CA TRP A 292 0.06 -4.51 1.94
C TRP A 292 -0.27 -5.84 2.59
N MET A 293 0.59 -6.30 3.48
CA MET A 293 0.35 -7.47 4.32
C MET A 293 0.20 -7.04 5.78
N PRO A 294 -0.98 -7.22 6.39
CA PRO A 294 -1.17 -6.88 7.80
C PRO A 294 -0.31 -7.77 8.70
N GLN A 295 -0.08 -7.31 9.94
CA GLN A 295 0.65 -8.08 10.94
C GLN A 295 -0.01 -9.45 11.19
N LYS A 296 0.73 -10.44 11.68
CA LYS A 296 0.18 -11.74 12.06
C LYS A 296 0.42 -11.96 13.54
N THR A 297 -0.56 -11.61 14.36
CA THR A 297 -0.49 -11.73 15.82
C THR A 297 -1.34 -12.90 16.31
N VAL A 298 -0.92 -13.48 17.44
CA VAL A 298 -1.68 -14.49 18.16
C VAL A 298 -2.66 -13.77 19.08
N THR A 299 -3.97 -13.98 18.90
CA THR A 299 -4.99 -13.37 19.77
C THR A 299 -5.59 -14.40 20.73
N PRO A 300 -5.92 -14.04 21.99
CA PRO A 300 -6.60 -14.97 22.89
C PRO A 300 -8.05 -15.18 22.44
N THR A 301 -8.45 -16.43 22.23
CA THR A 301 -9.83 -16.86 21.99
C THR A 301 -10.43 -17.34 23.31
N LEU A 302 -11.54 -16.73 23.71
CA LEU A 302 -12.35 -17.22 24.82
C LEU A 302 -13.25 -18.35 24.30
N ASN A 303 -12.87 -19.59 24.54
CA ASN A 303 -13.78 -20.71 24.31
C ASN A 303 -14.92 -20.70 25.35
N GLN A 304 -16.12 -21.16 24.95
CA GLN A 304 -17.33 -21.19 25.79
C GLN A 304 -17.18 -22.01 27.09
N THR A 305 -16.07 -22.72 27.28
CA THR A 305 -15.74 -23.52 28.46
C THR A 305 -14.44 -23.06 29.11
N THR A 306 -14.41 -21.86 29.71
CA THR A 306 -13.45 -21.37 30.75
C THR A 306 -11.92 -21.51 30.52
N LEU A 307 -11.47 -22.08 29.41
CA LEU A 307 -10.08 -22.23 29.03
C LEU A 307 -9.77 -21.16 27.98
N VAL A 308 -8.87 -20.25 28.33
CA VAL A 308 -8.29 -19.31 27.36
C VAL A 308 -7.39 -20.12 26.44
N THR A 309 -7.81 -20.31 25.19
CA THR A 309 -6.93 -20.82 24.13
C THR A 309 -6.39 -19.62 23.35
N PHE A 310 -5.13 -19.65 22.94
CA PHE A 310 -4.55 -18.58 22.14
C PHE A 310 -4.63 -18.97 20.66
N ASP A 311 -5.42 -18.27 19.82
CA ASP A 311 -5.43 -18.49 18.36
C ASP A 311 -5.02 -17.26 17.56
N ARG A 312 -3.85 -17.42 16.98
CA ARG A 312 -3.48 -17.35 15.55
C ARG A 312 -1.97 -17.55 15.54
N PRO A 313 -1.44 -18.67 15.02
CA PRO A 313 -1.00 -18.60 13.64
C PRO A 313 -1.10 -19.97 12.94
N GLU A 314 -2.30 -20.35 12.54
CA GLU A 314 -2.55 -21.38 11.53
C GLU A 314 -2.42 -20.78 10.11
N ASP A 315 -2.48 -21.63 9.08
CA ASP A 315 -2.56 -21.20 7.69
C ASP A 315 -3.88 -20.46 7.46
N GLU A 316 -3.84 -19.25 6.91
CA GLU A 316 -5.06 -18.46 6.66
C GLU A 316 -5.83 -18.95 5.44
N ALA A 317 -5.22 -19.81 4.62
CA ALA A 317 -5.85 -20.49 3.50
C ALA A 317 -5.30 -21.92 3.34
N PRO A 318 -5.65 -22.87 4.24
CA PRO A 318 -5.07 -24.22 4.28
C PRO A 318 -5.30 -25.05 3.00
N ASN A 319 -6.27 -24.66 2.17
CA ASN A 319 -6.55 -25.27 0.86
C ASN A 319 -6.32 -24.30 -0.32
N GLY A 320 -5.61 -23.19 -0.09
CA GLY A 320 -5.47 -22.11 -1.07
C GLY A 320 -6.79 -21.38 -1.37
N ILE A 321 -7.76 -21.47 -0.44
CA ILE A 321 -9.07 -20.83 -0.54
C ILE A 321 -9.26 -19.92 0.68
N PRO A 322 -9.42 -18.60 0.50
CA PRO A 322 -9.71 -17.67 1.59
C PRO A 322 -11.06 -17.97 2.24
N ALA A 323 -11.11 -18.01 3.57
CA ALA A 323 -12.35 -18.20 4.34
C ALA A 323 -13.20 -16.90 4.41
N GLN A 324 -14.45 -16.98 4.87
CA GLN A 324 -15.31 -15.79 5.00
C GLN A 324 -14.83 -14.79 6.06
N ASN A 325 -14.10 -15.24 7.09
CA ASN A 325 -13.49 -14.38 8.13
C ASN A 325 -11.98 -14.17 7.90
N SER A 326 -11.60 -14.11 6.62
CA SER A 326 -10.22 -13.89 6.17
C SER A 326 -9.65 -12.56 6.66
N TYR A 327 -8.34 -12.56 6.92
CA TYR A 327 -7.64 -11.39 7.45
C TYR A 327 -6.41 -11.05 6.60
N GLY A 328 -6.62 -10.17 5.63
CA GLY A 328 -5.56 -9.66 4.76
C GLY A 328 -5.69 -8.18 4.40
N HIS A 329 -6.62 -7.46 5.04
CA HIS A 329 -6.85 -6.03 4.81
C HIS A 329 -5.98 -5.17 5.73
N PHE A 330 -5.93 -3.85 5.49
CA PHE A 330 -5.21 -2.92 6.36
C PHE A 330 -5.75 -2.92 7.81
N ASP A 331 -4.86 -2.77 8.79
CA ASP A 331 -5.19 -2.73 10.21
C ASP A 331 -5.46 -1.30 10.65
N GLY A 332 -6.71 -0.87 10.59
CA GLY A 332 -7.10 0.43 11.10
C GLY A 332 -8.22 1.11 10.32
N THR A 333 -8.28 2.42 10.49
CA THR A 333 -9.21 3.33 9.82
C THR A 333 -8.74 3.65 8.40
N GLY A 334 -9.67 4.14 7.57
CA GLY A 334 -9.34 4.67 6.26
C GLY A 334 -8.33 5.82 6.35
N LYS A 335 -8.40 6.65 7.40
CA LYS A 335 -7.49 7.79 7.58
C LYS A 335 -6.05 7.33 7.82
N GLU A 336 -5.85 6.40 8.74
CA GLU A 336 -4.51 5.85 9.04
C GLU A 336 -3.87 5.21 7.80
N PHE A 337 -4.66 4.51 6.98
CA PHE A 337 -4.18 3.98 5.71
C PHE A 337 -3.74 5.09 4.74
N ILE A 338 -4.56 6.13 4.56
CA ILE A 338 -4.22 7.25 3.68
C ILE A 338 -2.95 7.94 4.18
N ASP A 339 -2.84 8.23 5.47
CA ASP A 339 -1.68 8.90 6.05
C ASP A 339 -0.40 8.04 5.90
N ALA A 340 -0.51 6.72 6.08
CA ALA A 340 0.57 5.76 5.83
C ALA A 340 1.04 5.78 4.35
N MET A 341 0.10 5.83 3.41
CA MET A 341 0.42 5.88 1.97
C MET A 341 0.99 7.25 1.55
N LEU A 342 0.47 8.36 2.10
CA LEU A 342 1.00 9.71 1.87
C LEU A 342 2.48 9.78 2.29
N LEU A 343 2.81 9.23 3.46
CA LEU A 343 4.18 9.17 3.97
C LEU A 343 5.08 8.29 3.11
N LYS A 344 4.62 7.07 2.76
CA LYS A 344 5.39 6.11 1.96
C LYS A 344 5.76 6.66 0.57
N TYR A 345 4.81 7.28 -0.10
CA TYR A 345 4.92 7.71 -1.50
C TYR A 345 5.22 9.21 -1.70
N ASN A 346 5.50 9.96 -0.62
CA ASN A 346 5.59 11.43 -0.65
C ASN A 346 4.47 12.06 -1.51
N ALA A 347 3.25 11.61 -1.24
CA ALA A 347 2.10 11.89 -2.06
C ALA A 347 1.23 12.99 -1.45
N GLU A 348 0.40 13.57 -2.29
CA GLU A 348 -0.70 14.44 -1.93
C GLU A 348 -1.99 13.83 -2.47
N ARG A 349 -3.08 14.11 -1.76
CA ARG A 349 -4.41 13.66 -2.13
C ARG A 349 -5.29 14.86 -2.44
N ARG A 350 -6.19 14.71 -3.40
CA ARG A 350 -7.16 15.74 -3.77
C ARG A 350 -8.46 15.08 -4.18
N VAL A 351 -9.59 15.54 -3.64
CA VAL A 351 -10.91 15.10 -4.09
C VAL A 351 -11.49 16.15 -5.02
N ASP A 352 -11.81 15.84 -6.27
CA ASP A 352 -12.45 16.78 -7.20
C ASP A 352 -13.53 16.08 -8.03
N ASN A 353 -14.72 16.70 -8.13
CA ASN A 353 -15.90 16.17 -8.83
C ASN A 353 -16.21 14.68 -8.54
N GLY A 354 -16.12 14.27 -7.26
CA GLY A 354 -16.37 12.89 -6.86
C GLY A 354 -15.22 11.91 -7.16
N VAL A 355 -14.05 12.40 -7.59
CA VAL A 355 -12.84 11.61 -7.86
C VAL A 355 -11.76 11.92 -6.81
N LEU A 356 -11.24 10.90 -6.14
CA LEU A 356 -10.03 10.96 -5.33
C LEU A 356 -8.81 10.78 -6.23
N TYR A 357 -7.99 11.82 -6.31
CA TYR A 357 -6.65 11.81 -6.90
C TYR A 357 -5.64 11.56 -5.78
N PHE A 358 -4.79 10.56 -5.96
CA PHE A 358 -3.65 10.28 -5.09
C PHE A 358 -2.38 10.34 -5.93
N GLU A 359 -1.65 11.44 -5.85
CA GLU A 359 -0.56 11.76 -6.75
C GLU A 359 0.70 12.16 -5.98
N PRO A 360 1.90 11.90 -6.52
CA PRO A 360 3.14 12.41 -5.95
C PRO A 360 3.08 13.94 -5.85
N LYS A 361 3.54 14.49 -4.73
CA LYS A 361 3.48 15.93 -4.42
C LYS A 361 3.95 16.85 -5.55
N HIS A 362 4.89 16.38 -6.35
CA HIS A 362 5.54 17.16 -7.39
C HIS A 362 4.82 17.14 -8.75
N ILE A 363 3.89 16.20 -8.97
CA ILE A 363 3.16 16.01 -10.24
C ILE A 363 1.91 16.91 -10.34
N LEU A 364 1.35 17.35 -9.22
CA LEU A 364 0.13 18.19 -9.19
C LEU A 364 0.31 19.61 -9.75
N ASN A 365 1.49 19.91 -10.31
CA ASN A 365 1.83 21.17 -10.92
C ASN A 365 1.30 21.28 -12.36
N VAL A 366 0.01 21.54 -12.51
CA VAL A 366 -0.63 21.72 -13.83
C VAL A 366 -0.32 23.13 -14.36
N GLN A 367 0.33 23.21 -15.53
CA GLN A 367 0.68 24.48 -16.15
C GLN A 367 -0.56 25.26 -16.62
N GLY A 368 -0.71 26.46 -16.07
CA GLY A 368 -1.66 27.51 -16.41
C GLY A 368 -1.42 28.13 -17.77
N ALA A 369 -2.49 28.63 -18.39
CA ALA A 369 -2.40 29.57 -19.51
C ALA A 369 -2.16 31.02 -19.02
N PHE A 370 -2.16 31.22 -17.70
CA PHE A 370 -1.90 32.52 -17.10
C PHE A 370 -0.44 32.91 -17.34
N GLN A 371 -0.25 34.10 -17.89
CA GLN A 371 1.05 34.74 -18.01
C GLN A 371 1.04 35.94 -17.09
N MET A 372 2.10 36.09 -16.30
CA MET A 372 2.23 37.22 -15.40
C MET A 372 2.23 38.53 -16.22
N PRO A 373 1.34 39.49 -15.94
CA PRO A 373 1.26 40.71 -16.74
C PRO A 373 2.56 41.51 -16.61
N ASN A 374 3.10 41.94 -17.75
CA ASN A 374 4.27 42.81 -17.82
C ASN A 374 3.79 44.25 -18.02
N THR A 375 3.82 45.07 -16.97
CA THR A 375 3.39 46.48 -17.06
C THR A 375 4.50 47.43 -16.60
N ALA A 376 4.39 48.72 -16.93
CA ALA A 376 5.40 49.72 -16.58
C ALA A 376 5.27 50.29 -15.15
N GLU A 377 4.31 49.81 -14.35
CA GLU A 377 4.07 50.30 -12.99
C GLU A 377 5.09 49.77 -11.99
N ILE A 378 5.49 50.59 -11.02
CA ILE A 378 6.38 50.20 -9.93
C ILE A 378 5.68 49.13 -9.10
N GLY A 379 6.24 47.92 -9.05
CA GLY A 379 5.61 46.73 -8.46
C GLY A 379 5.01 45.73 -9.46
N ASN A 380 4.75 46.17 -10.70
CA ASN A 380 4.23 45.34 -11.80
C ASN A 380 5.19 45.29 -13.02
N THR A 381 6.43 45.77 -12.83
CA THR A 381 7.50 45.85 -13.82
C THR A 381 8.33 44.57 -13.84
N PHE A 382 8.65 44.09 -15.04
CA PHE A 382 9.40 42.84 -15.27
C PHE A 382 10.89 42.91 -14.88
N ASN A 383 11.35 44.01 -14.29
CA ASN A 383 12.45 43.93 -13.35
C ASN A 383 11.90 43.25 -12.11
N LEU A 384 11.84 41.90 -12.11
CA LEU A 384 11.47 41.13 -10.93
C LEU A 384 12.17 41.79 -9.74
N PRO A 385 11.43 42.40 -8.80
CA PRO A 385 12.06 43.03 -7.66
C PRO A 385 12.94 41.98 -6.98
N ALA A 386 14.01 42.41 -6.32
CA ALA A 386 14.89 41.47 -5.63
C ALA A 386 14.05 40.46 -4.84
N PRO A 387 14.32 39.13 -4.98
CA PRO A 387 13.52 38.13 -4.30
C PRO A 387 13.58 38.38 -2.80
N HIS A 388 12.48 38.11 -2.11
CA HIS A 388 12.44 38.28 -0.65
C HIS A 388 13.24 37.18 0.06
N GLY A 389 13.42 36.02 -0.58
CA GLY A 389 14.22 34.93 -0.04
C GLY A 389 14.37 33.74 -0.99
N ILE A 390 14.93 32.66 -0.46
CA ILE A 390 15.11 31.37 -1.12
C ILE A 390 14.46 30.27 -0.28
N ASN A 391 14.10 29.15 -0.90
CA ASN A 391 13.47 28.01 -0.22
C ASN A 391 14.46 27.07 0.51
N ALA A 392 15.68 27.54 0.83
CA ALA A 392 16.71 26.72 1.48
C ALA A 392 16.27 26.08 2.82
N PHE A 393 15.35 26.72 3.54
CA PHE A 393 14.80 26.21 4.80
C PHE A 393 13.79 25.06 4.62
N GLU A 394 13.09 25.03 3.48
CA GLU A 394 12.12 23.97 3.18
C GLU A 394 12.83 22.65 2.84
N LEU A 395 14.02 22.76 2.23
CA LEU A 395 14.80 21.66 1.69
C LEU A 395 15.53 20.87 2.79
N ALA A 396 15.59 19.55 2.60
CA ALA A 396 16.34 18.66 3.47
C ALA A 396 17.84 18.81 3.22
N SER A 397 18.62 19.05 4.28
CA SER A 397 20.09 18.93 4.25
C SER A 397 20.54 17.50 4.45
N GLU A 398 19.76 16.74 5.22
CA GLU A 398 19.91 15.33 5.46
C GLU A 398 18.52 14.70 5.28
N LEU A 399 18.43 13.64 4.48
CA LEU A 399 17.21 12.88 4.29
C LEU A 399 17.49 11.41 4.56
N THR A 400 16.85 10.87 5.58
CA THR A 400 16.94 9.45 5.94
C THR A 400 15.58 8.79 5.73
N LEU A 401 15.53 7.78 4.87
CA LEU A 401 14.37 6.90 4.74
C LEU A 401 14.72 5.57 5.41
N LEU A 402 13.85 5.09 6.29
CA LEU A 402 14.06 3.82 6.99
C LEU A 402 12.78 3.00 7.07
N PHE A 403 12.91 1.71 6.83
CA PHE A 403 11.89 0.71 7.13
C PHE A 403 12.14 0.18 8.56
N PRO A 404 11.13 0.15 9.43
CA PRO A 404 11.26 -0.43 10.75
C PRO A 404 11.61 -1.93 10.67
N LEU A 405 12.44 -2.36 11.61
CA LEU A 405 12.82 -3.76 11.78
C LEU A 405 11.81 -4.49 12.66
N ASP A 406 11.50 -5.72 12.26
CA ASP A 406 10.54 -6.55 12.99
C ASP A 406 11.29 -7.55 13.87
N ASN A 407 11.24 -7.34 15.19
CA ASN A 407 11.94 -8.19 16.16
C ASN A 407 11.44 -9.63 16.17
N SER A 408 10.20 -9.88 15.71
CA SER A 408 9.66 -11.24 15.57
C SER A 408 10.03 -11.90 14.24
N ASP A 409 10.55 -11.12 13.28
CA ASP A 409 11.03 -11.60 11.99
C ASP A 409 12.50 -11.20 11.77
N LEU A 410 13.39 -12.02 12.32
CA LEU A 410 14.84 -11.89 12.23
C LEU A 410 15.38 -11.76 10.80
N ASN A 411 14.68 -12.22 9.76
CA ASN A 411 15.11 -12.04 8.37
C ASN A 411 15.18 -10.56 7.98
N THR A 412 14.34 -9.70 8.55
CA THR A 412 14.43 -8.24 8.35
C THR A 412 15.73 -7.67 8.91
N ILE A 413 16.28 -8.30 9.96
CA ILE A 413 17.54 -7.94 10.60
C ILE A 413 18.72 -8.54 9.84
N HIS A 414 18.64 -9.82 9.48
CA HIS A 414 19.71 -10.53 8.78
C HIS A 414 19.91 -10.05 7.33
N ILE A 415 18.82 -9.74 6.63
CA ILE A 415 18.83 -9.25 5.26
C ILE A 415 18.51 -7.76 5.29
N TYR A 416 19.44 -6.97 5.83
CA TYR A 416 19.24 -5.52 6.02
C TYR A 416 19.21 -4.71 4.71
N ARG A 417 19.61 -5.33 3.59
CA ARG A 417 19.66 -4.68 2.26
C ARG A 417 18.33 -4.01 1.89
N GLY A 418 18.41 -2.76 1.46
CA GLY A 418 17.26 -1.96 0.99
C GLY A 418 16.37 -1.37 2.09
N THR A 419 16.72 -1.56 3.36
CA THR A 419 15.91 -1.16 4.53
C THR A 419 16.13 0.31 4.92
N SER A 420 17.34 0.86 4.75
CA SER A 420 17.60 2.28 5.00
C SER A 420 18.47 2.91 3.91
N VAL A 421 18.24 4.20 3.68
CA VAL A 421 19.12 5.07 2.91
C VAL A 421 19.20 6.42 3.59
N GLN A 422 20.42 6.96 3.68
CA GLN A 422 20.68 8.32 4.12
C GLN A 422 21.32 9.10 2.97
N VAL A 423 20.82 10.30 2.73
CA VAL A 423 21.41 11.27 1.82
C VAL A 423 21.82 12.50 2.61
N LEU A 424 23.11 12.81 2.59
CA LEU A 424 23.66 14.02 3.19
C LEU A 424 24.10 15.00 2.10
N LEU A 425 23.65 16.24 2.19
CA LEU A 425 24.11 17.32 1.32
C LEU A 425 25.37 17.95 1.88
N VAL A 426 26.44 17.95 1.10
CA VAL A 426 27.74 18.50 1.49
C VAL A 426 28.16 19.61 0.52
N PRO A 427 28.65 20.76 1.01
CA PRO A 427 29.13 21.79 0.11
C PRO A 427 30.41 21.41 -0.64
N ASN A 428 30.52 21.77 -1.92
CA ASN A 428 31.70 21.49 -2.76
C ASN A 428 32.93 22.30 -2.32
N SER A 429 32.73 23.55 -1.94
CA SER A 429 33.76 24.47 -1.47
C SER A 429 33.35 25.12 -0.15
N ILE A 430 34.24 25.06 0.84
CA ILE A 430 34.03 25.60 2.19
C ILE A 430 35.30 26.33 2.61
N THR A 431 35.21 27.64 2.84
CA THR A 431 36.32 28.44 3.41
C THR A 431 36.40 28.28 4.93
N ASN A 432 35.26 28.24 5.63
CA ASN A 432 35.20 28.06 7.08
C ASN A 432 34.10 27.04 7.45
N LYS A 433 34.51 25.87 7.91
CA LYS A 433 33.59 24.78 8.30
C LYS A 433 32.63 25.16 9.44
N LYS A 434 33.01 26.09 10.33
CA LYS A 434 32.15 26.54 11.44
C LYS A 434 30.98 27.41 10.98
N ASN A 435 31.06 27.99 9.80
CA ASN A 435 30.04 28.90 9.26
C ASN A 435 29.11 28.22 8.26
N VAL A 436 29.18 26.89 8.15
CA VAL A 436 28.30 26.12 7.27
C VAL A 436 26.98 25.91 7.99
N LEU A 437 25.95 26.60 7.52
CA LEU A 437 24.57 26.39 7.93
C LEU A 437 23.85 25.67 6.80
N LEU A 438 23.46 24.42 7.05
CA LEU A 438 22.60 23.67 6.15
C LEU A 438 21.19 23.62 6.74
N GLY A 439 20.21 23.31 5.87
CA GLY A 439 18.80 23.19 6.27
C GLY A 439 18.54 22.08 7.28
N LYS A 440 17.28 21.71 7.46
CA LYS A 440 16.86 20.69 8.42
C LYS A 440 17.23 19.26 7.98
N GLY A 441 17.52 18.40 8.95
CA GLY A 441 17.51 16.96 8.75
C GLY A 441 16.08 16.41 8.83
N ILE A 442 15.72 15.52 7.92
CA ILE A 442 14.40 14.87 7.85
C ILE A 442 14.62 13.36 7.95
N ILE A 443 13.90 12.73 8.88
CA ILE A 443 13.86 11.28 9.02
C ILE A 443 12.43 10.85 8.73
N ILE A 444 12.27 9.96 7.76
CA ILE A 444 10.99 9.37 7.37
C ILE A 444 11.07 7.89 7.69
N GLU A 445 10.33 7.50 8.73
CA GLU A 445 10.13 6.12 9.10
C GLU A 445 8.87 5.58 8.41
N MET A 446 9.05 4.53 7.62
CA MET A 446 7.95 3.89 6.91
C MET A 446 7.01 3.18 7.91
N PRO A 447 5.69 3.15 7.67
CA PRO A 447 4.71 2.56 8.59
C PRO A 447 4.70 1.02 8.59
N CYS A 448 5.60 0.38 7.83
CA CYS A 448 5.63 -1.06 7.61
C CYS A 448 7.07 -1.54 7.40
N ALA A 449 7.33 -2.82 7.61
CA ALA A 449 8.62 -3.45 7.31
C ALA A 449 8.70 -3.89 5.84
N LEU A 450 9.91 -3.94 5.29
CA LEU A 450 10.13 -4.45 3.94
C LEU A 450 10.11 -5.99 3.95
N ALA A 451 9.21 -6.62 3.19
CA ALA A 451 9.19 -8.08 3.09
C ALA A 451 10.41 -8.58 2.28
N LYS A 452 10.95 -9.74 2.69
CA LYS A 452 12.13 -10.35 2.05
C LYS A 452 11.73 -11.54 1.19
N ARG A 453 12.31 -11.60 -0.01
CA ARG A 453 12.08 -12.67 -0.98
C ARG A 453 13.05 -13.82 -0.73
N LYS A 454 12.60 -15.05 -0.96
CA LYS A 454 13.50 -16.19 -1.02
C LYS A 454 14.08 -16.35 -2.41
N ASP A 455 15.35 -15.96 -2.55
CA ASP A 455 16.09 -16.03 -3.82
C ASP A 455 17.06 -17.21 -3.92
N TYR A 456 17.37 -17.85 -2.80
CA TYR A 456 18.36 -18.92 -2.73
C TYR A 456 17.85 -20.12 -1.95
N PHE A 457 18.39 -21.28 -2.30
CA PHE A 457 18.22 -22.49 -1.51
C PHE A 457 19.10 -22.44 -0.27
N THR A 458 18.54 -22.85 0.85
CA THR A 458 19.35 -23.05 2.05
C THR A 458 20.30 -24.24 1.84
N ARG A 459 21.41 -24.27 2.58
CA ARG A 459 22.34 -25.42 2.54
C ARG A 459 21.65 -26.74 2.88
N ALA A 460 20.61 -26.70 3.72
CA ALA A 460 19.79 -27.86 4.05
C ALA A 460 18.96 -28.32 2.84
N GLU A 461 18.33 -27.39 2.12
CA GLU A 461 17.54 -27.69 0.92
C GLU A 461 18.36 -28.31 -0.21
N ASN A 462 19.55 -27.78 -0.47
CA ASN A 462 20.47 -28.38 -1.45
C ASN A 462 20.84 -29.83 -1.10
N LYS A 463 20.93 -30.17 0.20
CA LYS A 463 21.17 -31.56 0.64
C LYS A 463 19.93 -32.44 0.55
N ILE A 464 18.74 -31.87 0.73
CA ILE A 464 17.47 -32.61 0.60
C ILE A 464 17.22 -33.00 -0.86
N GLU A 465 17.67 -32.21 -1.83
CA GLU A 465 17.61 -32.60 -3.24
C GLU A 465 18.33 -33.94 -3.51
N TYR A 466 19.51 -34.15 -2.91
CA TYR A 466 20.20 -35.44 -2.95
C TYR A 466 19.41 -36.56 -2.26
N ILE A 467 18.74 -36.27 -1.14
CA ILE A 467 17.91 -37.24 -0.43
C ILE A 467 16.68 -37.64 -1.28
N ILE A 468 16.10 -36.70 -2.03
CA ILE A 468 15.00 -36.98 -2.97
C ILE A 468 15.47 -37.95 -4.06
N LEU A 469 16.68 -37.79 -4.61
CA LEU A 469 17.25 -38.75 -5.57
C LEU A 469 17.38 -40.16 -4.98
N ILE A 470 17.77 -40.28 -3.70
CA ILE A 470 17.83 -41.57 -3.00
C ILE A 470 16.43 -42.20 -2.88
N THR A 471 15.39 -41.41 -2.53
CA THR A 471 14.02 -41.94 -2.50
C THR A 471 13.54 -42.41 -3.87
N GLN A 472 13.96 -41.73 -4.94
CA GLN A 472 13.66 -42.11 -6.31
C GLN A 472 14.32 -43.43 -6.68
N ALA A 473 15.57 -43.65 -6.28
CA ALA A 473 16.27 -44.93 -6.47
C ALA A 473 15.57 -46.09 -5.72
N PHE A 474 15.15 -45.88 -4.47
CA PHE A 474 14.39 -46.90 -3.74
C PHE A 474 13.02 -47.19 -4.35
N ARG A 475 12.32 -46.18 -4.89
CA ARG A 475 11.07 -46.38 -5.62
C ARG A 475 11.26 -47.15 -6.91
N LEU A 476 12.36 -46.90 -7.64
CA LEU A 476 12.70 -47.65 -8.84
C LEU A 476 12.97 -49.12 -8.50
N MET A 477 13.74 -49.39 -7.44
CA MET A 477 14.02 -50.74 -6.98
C MET A 477 12.73 -51.47 -6.57
N LEU A 478 11.84 -50.78 -5.85
CA LEU A 478 10.52 -51.30 -5.50
C LEU A 478 9.70 -51.61 -6.76
N SER A 479 9.62 -50.70 -7.72
CA SER A 479 8.84 -50.92 -8.96
C SER A 479 9.34 -52.11 -9.77
N VAL A 480 10.65 -52.38 -9.77
CA VAL A 480 11.23 -53.57 -10.42
C VAL A 480 10.84 -54.85 -9.68
N MET A 481 10.85 -54.85 -8.34
CA MET A 481 10.54 -56.05 -7.54
C MET A 481 9.05 -56.44 -7.54
N VAL A 482 8.13 -55.48 -7.62
CA VAL A 482 6.67 -55.73 -7.64
C VAL A 482 6.03 -55.58 -9.03
N GLY A 483 6.81 -55.33 -10.09
CA GLY A 483 6.31 -55.23 -11.46
C GLY A 483 5.45 -53.98 -11.74
N GLY A 484 5.71 -52.89 -11.03
CA GLY A 484 4.98 -51.62 -11.15
C GLY A 484 5.60 -50.61 -12.11
N THR A 485 4.84 -49.59 -12.51
CA THR A 485 5.35 -48.46 -13.31
C THR A 485 6.02 -47.41 -12.41
N TYR A 486 7.25 -47.02 -12.75
CA TYR A 486 7.98 -45.95 -12.06
C TYR A 486 7.56 -44.56 -12.58
N VAL A 487 7.17 -43.66 -11.68
CA VAL A 487 6.96 -42.24 -11.98
C VAL A 487 7.83 -41.40 -11.05
N PRO A 488 8.81 -40.62 -11.56
CA PRO A 488 9.62 -39.74 -10.74
C PRO A 488 8.76 -38.60 -10.17
N ALA A 489 8.92 -38.30 -8.89
CA ALA A 489 8.23 -37.18 -8.25
C ALA A 489 8.95 -35.85 -8.55
N PRO A 490 8.22 -34.76 -8.89
CA PRO A 490 8.84 -33.44 -9.08
C PRO A 490 9.44 -32.91 -7.77
N SER A 491 10.50 -32.10 -7.88
CA SER A 491 11.18 -31.51 -6.72
C SER A 491 10.30 -30.42 -6.06
N PRO A 492 9.88 -30.57 -4.79
CA PRO A 492 9.07 -29.57 -4.10
C PRO A 492 9.87 -28.31 -3.70
N ILE A 493 11.19 -28.32 -3.89
CA ILE A 493 12.10 -27.25 -3.42
C ILE A 493 12.14 -26.08 -4.41
N ALA A 494 12.19 -26.37 -5.72
CA ALA A 494 12.30 -25.35 -6.76
C ALA A 494 11.09 -24.40 -6.79
N ALA A 495 9.91 -24.92 -6.44
CA ALA A 495 8.67 -24.14 -6.36
C ALA A 495 8.62 -23.13 -5.21
N ARG A 496 9.63 -23.08 -4.33
CA ARG A 496 9.69 -22.19 -3.16
C ARG A 496 10.45 -20.89 -3.40
N LEU A 497 11.15 -20.78 -4.53
CA LEU A 497 11.79 -19.52 -4.91
C LEU A 497 10.70 -18.50 -5.24
N GLY A 498 10.84 -17.28 -4.75
CA GLY A 498 9.81 -16.24 -4.89
C GLY A 498 8.81 -16.14 -3.74
N TRP A 499 8.76 -17.12 -2.84
CA TRP A 499 7.95 -17.03 -1.63
C TRP A 499 8.54 -16.03 -0.64
N MET A 500 7.69 -15.54 0.26
CA MET A 500 8.13 -14.67 1.34
C MET A 500 8.96 -15.43 2.37
N LEU A 501 10.05 -14.84 2.81
CA LEU A 501 10.93 -15.38 3.83
C LEU A 501 10.60 -14.79 5.19
N LEU A 502 10.05 -15.60 6.10
CA LEU A 502 9.71 -15.22 7.47
C LEU A 502 10.54 -16.03 8.48
N SER A 503 10.74 -15.50 9.67
CA SER A 503 11.49 -16.21 10.73
C SER A 503 10.58 -17.00 11.64
N ASN A 504 9.30 -16.62 11.69
CA ASN A 504 8.26 -17.23 12.49
C ASN A 504 6.90 -17.08 11.77
N ASP A 505 5.89 -17.85 12.18
CA ASP A 505 4.53 -17.76 11.66
C ASP A 505 3.80 -16.50 12.15
N SER A 506 4.25 -15.89 13.26
CA SER A 506 3.72 -14.63 13.78
C SER A 506 4.72 -13.51 13.57
N PHE A 507 4.23 -12.33 13.20
CA PHE A 507 5.06 -11.14 13.01
C PHE A 507 4.32 -9.87 13.44
N SER A 508 5.05 -8.93 14.03
CA SER A 508 4.51 -7.78 14.78
C SER A 508 4.27 -6.53 13.94
N LEU A 509 4.97 -6.40 12.81
CA LEU A 509 4.83 -5.24 11.94
C LEU A 509 4.20 -5.65 10.61
N PRO A 510 3.29 -4.84 10.04
CA PRO A 510 2.82 -5.06 8.69
C PRO A 510 3.98 -4.99 7.71
N LYS A 511 3.87 -5.67 6.57
CA LYS A 511 4.92 -5.70 5.56
C LYS A 511 4.42 -5.21 4.20
N THR A 512 5.30 -4.56 3.44
CA THR A 512 5.02 -4.15 2.06
C THR A 512 5.99 -4.81 1.07
N PHE A 513 5.51 -5.08 -0.14
CA PHE A 513 6.28 -5.63 -1.25
C PHE A 513 5.52 -5.42 -2.58
N ILE A 514 6.20 -5.69 -3.70
CA ILE A 514 5.55 -5.77 -5.01
C ILE A 514 5.27 -7.24 -5.29
N GLY A 515 4.00 -7.56 -5.51
CA GLY A 515 3.56 -8.93 -5.78
C GLY A 515 3.51 -9.26 -7.27
N THR A 516 3.57 -10.55 -7.57
CA THR A 516 3.38 -11.07 -8.92
C THR A 516 2.56 -12.37 -8.88
N GLN A 517 1.69 -12.55 -9.86
CA GLN A 517 0.82 -13.74 -9.93
C GLN A 517 1.59 -14.88 -10.59
N VAL A 518 1.83 -15.97 -9.85
CA VAL A 518 2.43 -17.20 -10.36
C VAL A 518 1.46 -18.35 -10.09
N GLY A 519 0.76 -18.81 -11.13
CA GLY A 519 -0.35 -19.75 -10.95
C GLY A 519 -1.44 -19.14 -10.07
N ASN A 520 -1.77 -19.81 -8.96
CA ASN A 520 -2.74 -19.30 -7.97
C ASN A 520 -2.09 -18.44 -6.87
N ASP A 521 -0.77 -18.34 -6.85
CA ASP A 521 -0.02 -17.68 -5.77
C ASP A 521 0.31 -16.23 -6.09
N TRP A 522 0.33 -15.42 -5.04
CA TRP A 522 0.80 -14.04 -5.06
C TRP A 522 2.20 -13.96 -4.45
N GLU A 523 3.19 -14.28 -5.26
CA GLU A 523 4.60 -14.33 -4.87
C GLU A 523 5.24 -12.94 -4.85
N ILE A 524 6.41 -12.81 -4.23
CA ILE A 524 7.18 -11.56 -4.25
C ILE A 524 7.90 -11.44 -5.58
N ASP A 525 7.69 -10.32 -6.27
CA ASP A 525 8.32 -10.02 -7.55
C ASP A 525 9.84 -9.84 -7.40
N THR A 526 10.62 -10.23 -8.42
CA THR A 526 12.09 -10.10 -8.42
C THR A 526 12.54 -8.65 -8.33
N ALA A 527 11.75 -7.71 -8.84
CA ALA A 527 12.02 -6.28 -8.77
C ALA A 527 11.56 -5.64 -7.46
N SER A 528 10.90 -6.38 -6.57
CA SER A 528 10.40 -5.84 -5.29
C SER A 528 11.52 -5.27 -4.43
N GLU A 529 12.66 -5.96 -4.31
CA GLU A 529 13.80 -5.47 -3.53
C GLU A 529 14.47 -4.22 -4.12
N ALA A 530 14.34 -3.99 -5.43
CA ALA A 530 14.88 -2.78 -6.06
C ALA A 530 13.89 -1.62 -5.92
N ASN A 531 12.64 -1.82 -6.33
CA ASN A 531 11.64 -0.76 -6.45
C ASN A 531 10.98 -0.39 -5.11
N MET A 532 10.73 -1.36 -4.22
CA MET A 532 10.11 -1.12 -2.91
C MET A 532 11.16 -0.84 -1.80
N SER A 533 12.45 -0.78 -2.15
CA SER A 533 13.50 -0.41 -1.21
C SER A 533 13.48 1.09 -0.87
N ALA A 534 14.16 1.44 0.22
CA ALA A 534 14.31 2.84 0.63
C ALA A 534 14.98 3.69 -0.48
N ILE A 535 15.97 3.14 -1.19
CA ILE A 535 16.62 3.82 -2.33
C ILE A 535 15.69 3.93 -3.55
N GLY A 536 14.83 2.93 -3.80
CA GLY A 536 13.81 2.97 -4.86
C GLY A 536 12.81 4.09 -4.62
N LEU A 537 12.22 4.13 -3.42
CA LEU A 537 11.28 5.18 -3.01
C LEU A 537 11.93 6.57 -2.97
N LEU A 538 13.20 6.66 -2.57
CA LEU A 538 13.96 7.92 -2.63
C LEU A 538 14.00 8.46 -4.06
N ASN A 539 14.37 7.63 -5.03
CA ASN A 539 14.56 8.09 -6.40
C ASN A 539 13.25 8.43 -7.10
N ASP A 540 12.18 7.68 -6.82
CA ASP A 540 10.90 7.86 -7.50
C ASP A 540 10.00 8.93 -6.84
N PHE A 541 10.08 9.13 -5.50
CA PHE A 541 9.13 9.96 -4.76
C PHE A 541 9.76 11.03 -3.85
N HIS A 542 10.77 10.69 -3.05
CA HIS A 542 11.28 11.60 -2.01
C HIS A 542 12.43 12.49 -2.48
N GLY A 543 13.01 12.22 -3.66
CA GLY A 543 14.24 12.87 -4.12
C GLY A 543 14.13 14.38 -4.27
N LEU A 544 12.94 14.90 -4.59
CA LEU A 544 12.71 16.33 -4.73
C LEU A 544 12.72 17.08 -3.39
N GLU A 545 12.72 16.42 -2.22
CA GLU A 545 12.98 17.09 -0.95
C GLU A 545 14.44 17.62 -0.83
N LEU A 546 15.34 17.16 -1.71
CA LEU A 546 16.75 17.57 -1.75
C LEU A 546 16.98 18.77 -2.68
N ALA A 547 17.82 19.71 -2.24
CA ALA A 547 18.18 20.91 -3.00
C ALA A 547 18.88 20.61 -4.34
N THR A 548 19.57 19.47 -4.43
CA THR A 548 20.36 19.05 -5.59
C THR A 548 19.52 18.51 -6.74
N ARG A 549 18.25 18.18 -6.50
CA ARG A 549 17.38 17.49 -7.48
C ARG A 549 16.37 18.41 -8.16
N GLY A 550 16.67 19.70 -8.30
CA GLY A 550 15.83 20.64 -9.06
C GLY A 550 14.67 21.26 -8.28
N ASN A 551 14.68 21.16 -6.95
CA ASN A 551 13.70 21.78 -6.06
C ASN A 551 14.17 23.14 -5.49
N GLN A 552 14.94 23.92 -6.27
CA GLN A 552 15.41 25.25 -5.84
C GLN A 552 14.50 26.36 -6.36
N TYR A 553 14.04 27.21 -5.44
CA TYR A 553 13.10 28.29 -5.73
C TYR A 553 13.52 29.62 -5.08
N GLU A 554 13.31 30.70 -5.83
CA GLU A 554 13.29 32.09 -5.33
C GLU A 554 11.87 32.45 -4.90
N ILE A 555 11.70 33.09 -3.74
CA ILE A 555 10.39 33.36 -3.12
C ILE A 555 10.05 34.85 -3.17
N TYR A 556 8.79 35.13 -3.50
CA TYR A 556 8.21 36.47 -3.59
C TYR A 556 6.94 36.54 -2.75
N TYR A 557 6.89 37.48 -1.80
CA TYR A 557 5.76 37.73 -0.92
C TYR A 557 5.02 39.02 -1.27
N ASP A 558 3.75 39.09 -0.86
CA ASP A 558 2.92 40.30 -0.78
C ASP A 558 2.89 41.12 -2.09
N LYS A 559 2.80 40.43 -3.22
CA LYS A 559 2.68 41.10 -4.53
C LYS A 559 1.22 41.43 -4.84
N LYS A 560 1.06 42.53 -5.57
CA LYS A 560 -0.22 42.94 -6.16
C LYS A 560 -0.12 42.74 -7.66
N ILE A 561 -1.14 42.14 -8.26
CA ILE A 561 -1.16 41.91 -9.71
C ILE A 561 -2.57 42.28 -10.21
N PRO A 562 -2.68 43.03 -11.33
CA PRO A 562 -3.97 43.22 -11.99
C PRO A 562 -4.61 41.87 -12.29
N PHE A 563 -5.85 41.67 -11.86
CA PHE A 563 -6.48 40.35 -11.88
C PHE A 563 -7.97 40.48 -12.17
N CYS A 564 -8.46 39.68 -13.12
CA CYS A 564 -9.85 39.69 -13.55
C CYS A 564 -10.45 38.27 -13.60
N CYS A 565 -11.76 38.17 -13.86
CA CYS A 565 -12.46 36.88 -14.01
C CYS A 565 -11.79 35.94 -15.03
N ASP A 566 -11.30 36.45 -16.16
CA ASP A 566 -10.67 35.64 -17.21
C ASP A 566 -9.30 35.11 -16.75
N ASP A 567 -8.58 35.88 -15.95
CA ASP A 567 -7.29 35.48 -15.39
C ASP A 567 -7.47 34.48 -14.26
N PHE A 568 -8.50 34.67 -13.42
CA PHE A 568 -8.91 33.68 -12.43
C PHE A 568 -9.18 32.32 -13.09
N GLN A 569 -9.89 32.28 -14.23
CA GLN A 569 -10.13 31.03 -14.96
C GLN A 569 -8.85 30.35 -15.44
N LYS A 570 -7.81 31.11 -15.80
CA LYS A 570 -6.52 30.56 -16.27
C LYS A 570 -5.66 29.99 -15.15
N VAL A 571 -5.73 30.58 -13.96
CA VAL A 571 -5.03 30.12 -12.74
C VAL A 571 -5.83 29.01 -12.01
N ASN A 572 -7.07 28.81 -12.44
CA ASN A 572 -8.00 27.94 -11.74
C ASN A 572 -7.62 26.46 -11.78
N GLY A 573 -7.24 25.89 -10.64
CA GLY A 573 -6.72 24.51 -10.57
C GLY A 573 -5.37 24.34 -11.28
N LYS A 574 -4.70 25.44 -11.63
CA LYS A 574 -3.40 25.47 -12.32
C LYS A 574 -2.48 26.43 -11.57
N ASN A 575 -1.62 25.87 -10.74
CA ASN A 575 -0.76 26.61 -9.84
C ASN A 575 0.57 27.06 -10.50
N VAL A 576 0.91 26.56 -11.68
CA VAL A 576 2.15 26.91 -12.39
C VAL A 576 1.89 27.91 -13.50
N PHE A 577 2.73 28.94 -13.60
CA PHE A 577 2.72 29.93 -14.68
C PHE A 577 4.08 30.03 -15.35
N VAL A 578 4.12 30.53 -16.58
CA VAL A 578 5.37 30.81 -17.28
C VAL A 578 5.73 32.27 -17.04
N VAL A 579 6.98 32.50 -16.66
CA VAL A 579 7.52 33.85 -16.51
C VAL A 579 7.74 34.42 -17.92
N PRO A 580 7.10 35.56 -18.29
CA PRO A 580 7.21 36.15 -19.63
C PRO A 580 8.67 36.24 -20.14
N ASN A 581 8.91 36.03 -21.44
CA ASN A 581 10.24 36.18 -22.05
C ASN A 581 11.37 35.31 -21.44
N THR A 582 11.03 34.27 -20.68
CA THR A 582 12.01 33.32 -20.12
C THR A 582 11.50 31.88 -20.27
N THR A 583 12.38 30.92 -20.00
CA THR A 583 12.03 29.49 -19.85
C THR A 583 11.70 29.11 -18.40
N LEU A 584 11.73 30.08 -17.47
CA LEU A 584 11.52 29.83 -16.05
C LEU A 584 10.02 29.63 -15.76
N LYS A 585 9.75 28.74 -14.81
CA LYS A 585 8.41 28.44 -14.33
C LYS A 585 8.22 29.02 -12.94
N GLY A 586 7.11 29.72 -12.75
CA GLY A 586 6.64 30.18 -11.45
C GLY A 586 5.53 29.28 -10.93
N LYS A 587 5.40 29.18 -9.61
CA LYS A 587 4.29 28.53 -8.92
C LYS A 587 3.67 29.51 -7.94
N PHE A 588 2.35 29.64 -7.96
CA PHE A 588 1.62 30.35 -6.92
C PHE A 588 1.55 29.49 -5.65
N ASP A 589 1.77 30.13 -4.51
CA ASP A 589 1.64 29.54 -3.18
C ASP A 589 0.31 29.96 -2.55
N LYS A 590 -0.01 31.24 -2.70
CA LYS A 590 -1.23 31.88 -2.23
C LYS A 590 -1.63 33.00 -3.18
N LEU A 591 -2.92 33.09 -3.47
CA LEU A 591 -3.51 34.21 -4.21
C LEU A 591 -4.84 34.57 -3.55
N LYS A 592 -4.95 35.80 -3.05
CA LYS A 592 -6.21 36.33 -2.52
C LYS A 592 -6.80 37.32 -3.51
N TRP A 593 -8.05 37.10 -3.89
CA TRP A 593 -8.74 37.99 -4.82
C TRP A 593 -10.15 38.30 -4.34
N ASN A 594 -10.44 39.59 -4.23
CA ASN A 594 -11.78 40.09 -3.97
C ASN A 594 -12.48 40.34 -5.31
N LEU A 595 -13.67 39.77 -5.50
CA LEU A 595 -14.45 39.87 -6.73
C LEU A 595 -14.86 41.30 -7.12
N GLN A 596 -14.79 42.26 -6.17
CA GLN A 596 -15.09 43.67 -6.43
C GLN A 596 -13.88 44.48 -6.89
N ASP A 597 -12.67 43.95 -6.69
CA ASP A 597 -11.42 44.65 -6.98
C ASP A 597 -10.78 44.05 -8.24
N ASP A 598 -10.36 44.89 -9.19
CA ASP A 598 -9.63 44.48 -10.41
C ASP A 598 -8.15 44.13 -10.12
N ILE A 599 -7.80 43.95 -8.83
CA ILE A 599 -6.46 43.69 -8.34
C ILE A 599 -6.54 42.52 -7.36
N ALA A 600 -5.70 41.51 -7.57
CA ALA A 600 -5.43 40.50 -6.56
C ALA A 600 -4.32 41.01 -5.63
N GLU A 601 -4.59 40.96 -4.32
CA GLU A 601 -3.68 41.42 -3.27
C GLU A 601 -3.10 40.23 -2.50
N ASN A 602 -1.95 40.41 -1.84
CA ASN A 602 -1.29 39.38 -1.03
C ASN A 602 -1.01 38.09 -1.80
N ILE A 603 -0.38 38.23 -2.98
CA ILE A 603 0.03 37.11 -3.81
C ILE A 603 1.44 36.67 -3.42
N ASP A 604 1.54 35.40 -3.04
CA ASP A 604 2.81 34.73 -2.77
C ASP A 604 3.09 33.75 -3.91
N TYR A 605 4.28 33.84 -4.49
CA TYR A 605 4.71 32.93 -5.55
C TYR A 605 6.20 32.63 -5.46
N ARG A 606 6.58 31.51 -6.06
CA ARG A 606 7.95 31.03 -6.13
C ARG A 606 8.37 30.82 -7.58
N ILE A 607 9.60 31.15 -7.95
CA ILE A 607 10.16 30.91 -9.29
C ILE A 607 11.23 29.84 -9.21
N GLN A 608 11.10 28.79 -10.02
CA GLN A 608 12.06 27.70 -10.06
C GLN A 608 13.35 28.18 -10.70
N LYS A 609 14.38 28.40 -9.88
CA LYS A 609 15.69 28.88 -10.31
C LYS A 609 16.76 28.39 -9.35
N ASN A 610 17.81 27.80 -9.90
CA ASN A 610 18.94 27.33 -9.11
C ASN A 610 19.69 28.54 -8.54
N TRP A 611 19.67 28.66 -7.22
CA TRP A 611 20.39 29.69 -6.48
C TRP A 611 21.74 29.19 -5.94
N THR A 612 21.99 27.88 -5.93
CA THR A 612 23.32 27.31 -5.61
C THR A 612 23.64 26.04 -6.40
N ASN A 613 24.89 25.94 -6.85
CA ASN A 613 25.49 24.71 -7.38
C ASN A 613 26.62 24.19 -6.48
N ASN A 614 26.81 24.79 -5.29
CA ASN A 614 27.89 24.45 -4.37
C ASN A 614 27.53 23.26 -3.45
N LEU A 615 26.66 22.34 -3.87
CA LEU A 615 26.23 21.18 -3.08
C LEU A 615 26.41 19.90 -3.89
N HIS A 616 26.77 18.79 -3.23
CA HIS A 616 26.72 17.44 -3.77
C HIS A 616 26.08 16.48 -2.77
N GLU A 617 25.55 15.36 -3.27
CA GLU A 617 24.93 14.30 -2.47
C GLU A 617 25.99 13.27 -2.05
N VAL A 618 26.03 12.95 -0.77
CA VAL A 618 26.70 11.75 -0.24
C VAL A 618 25.60 10.77 0.15
N ILE A 619 25.52 9.66 -0.58
CA ILE A 619 24.48 8.63 -0.38
C ILE A 619 25.11 7.47 0.39
N THR A 620 24.52 7.14 1.53
CA THR A 620 24.87 5.96 2.33
C THR A 620 23.68 5.00 2.30
N ILE A 621 23.91 3.80 1.76
CA ILE A 621 22.92 2.73 1.72
C ILE A 621 23.43 1.64 2.67
N ASP A 622 22.70 1.41 3.74
CA ASP A 622 23.08 0.37 4.68
C ASP A 622 22.71 -1.01 4.15
N GLY A 623 23.52 -2.02 4.49
CA GLY A 623 23.30 -3.41 4.07
C GLY A 623 23.74 -3.73 2.63
N ASN A 624 24.38 -2.80 1.91
CA ASN A 624 25.20 -3.12 0.74
C ASN A 624 26.64 -3.41 1.23
N GLN A 625 26.94 -4.69 1.49
CA GLN A 625 28.33 -5.19 1.50
C GLN A 625 28.59 -5.98 0.23
#